data_AF-A0A8J2J777-F1
#
_entry.id   AF-A0A8J2J777-F1
#
_cell.length_a   1.000
_cell.length_b   1.000
_cell.length_c   1.000
_cell.angle_alpha   90.00
_cell.angle_beta   90.00
_cell.angle_gamma   90.00
#
_symmetry.space_group_name_H-M   'P 1'
#
loop_
_entity.id
_entity.type
_entity.pdbx_description
1 polymer ?
#
loop_
_entity_poly.entity_id
_entity_poly.type
_entity_poly.pdbx_seq_one_letter_code
_entity_poly.pdbx_strand_id
1 'polypeptide(L)'
;MFDEDAEDHLTPEERNKISTKIRQFYFGDKLINRETLDNLTHLYSDFWFIRGIEKTAGMHAKHGATVFPYMFSYKGHYSFLHLQGITEHN
;
A
#
# COMPACT_ATOMS: atom_id res chain seq x y z
N MET A 1 9.15 12.04 5.11
CA MET A 1 9.16 13.51 4.98
C MET A 1 8.12 13.80 3.93
N PHE A 2 6.88 13.99 4.39
CA PHE A 2 5.78 14.40 3.52
C PHE A 2 6.09 15.85 3.15
N ASP A 3 6.06 16.19 1.85
CA ASP A 3 6.22 17.57 1.40
C ASP A 3 5.19 18.44 2.14
N GLU A 4 5.68 19.33 2.98
CA GLU A 4 4.90 20.24 3.84
C GLU A 4 4.17 21.32 3.00
N ASP A 5 4.49 21.38 1.69
CA ASP A 5 4.03 22.39 0.73
C ASP A 5 2.98 21.86 -0.27
N ALA A 6 2.51 20.61 -0.13
CA ALA A 6 1.40 20.12 -0.92
C ALA A 6 0.09 20.69 -0.36
N GLU A 7 -0.20 21.96 -0.64
CA GLU A 7 -1.53 22.53 -0.45
C GLU A 7 -2.56 21.58 -1.07
N ASP A 8 -3.57 21.18 -0.29
CA ASP A 8 -4.63 20.27 -0.71
C ASP A 8 -5.49 20.97 -1.78
N HIS A 9 -5.05 20.90 -3.04
CA HIS A 9 -5.75 21.46 -4.19
C HIS A 9 -7.01 20.68 -4.58
N LEU A 10 -7.30 19.57 -3.90
CA LEU A 10 -8.46 18.73 -4.20
C LEU A 10 -9.70 19.27 -3.50
N THR A 11 -10.76 19.46 -4.27
CA THR A 11 -12.07 19.75 -3.72
C THR A 11 -12.60 18.53 -2.92
N PRO A 12 -13.53 18.74 -1.97
CA PRO A 12 -14.17 17.63 -1.25
C PRO A 12 -14.80 16.58 -2.18
N GLU A 13 -15.34 17.01 -3.32
CA GLU A 13 -15.95 16.12 -4.32
C GLU A 13 -14.89 15.25 -5.01
N GLU A 14 -13.75 15.82 -5.38
CA GLU A 14 -12.64 15.08 -5.98
C GLU A 14 -12.04 14.06 -5.01
N ARG A 15 -11.87 14.43 -3.73
CA ARG A 15 -11.41 13.49 -2.68
C ARG A 15 -12.37 12.32 -2.51
N ASN A 16 -13.68 12.58 -2.52
CA ASN A 16 -14.69 11.52 -2.46
C ASN A 16 -14.62 10.62 -3.69
N LYS A 17 -14.54 11.20 -4.90
CA LYS A 17 -14.45 10.44 -6.15
C LYS A 17 -13.21 9.54 -6.19
N ILE A 18 -12.06 10.03 -5.74
CA ILE A 18 -10.83 9.24 -5.65
C ILE A 18 -10.98 8.14 -4.60
N SER A 19 -11.50 8.46 -3.42
CA SER A 19 -11.76 7.49 -2.35
C SER A 19 -12.71 6.38 -2.81
N THR A 20 -13.77 6.70 -3.54
CA THR A 20 -14.69 5.72 -4.12
C THR A 20 -13.99 4.80 -5.12
N LYS A 21 -13.12 5.34 -5.99
CA LYS A 21 -12.35 4.52 -6.93
C LYS A 21 -11.38 3.59 -6.23
N ILE A 22 -10.67 4.08 -5.20
CA ILE A 22 -9.76 3.27 -4.39
C ILE A 22 -10.54 2.15 -3.71
N ARG A 23 -11.67 2.47 -3.07
CA ARG A 23 -12.53 1.46 -2.45
C ARG A 23 -13.01 0.43 -3.47
N GLN A 24 -13.44 0.86 -4.65
CA GLN A 24 -13.89 -0.07 -5.71
C GLN A 24 -12.75 -0.99 -6.18
N PHE A 25 -11.53 -0.48 -6.31
CA PHE A 25 -10.38 -1.26 -6.75
C PHE A 25 -10.01 -2.37 -5.76
N TYR A 26 -9.95 -2.07 -4.46
CA TYR A 26 -9.51 -3.05 -3.45
C TYR A 26 -10.65 -3.91 -2.89
N PHE A 27 -11.87 -3.38 -2.78
CA PHE A 27 -12.97 -4.07 -2.10
C PHE A 27 -14.14 -4.37 -3.03
N GLY A 28 -14.28 -3.65 -4.14
CA GLY A 28 -15.49 -3.69 -4.97
C GLY A 28 -16.73 -3.44 -4.11
N ASP A 29 -17.67 -4.40 -4.16
CA ASP A 29 -18.91 -4.38 -3.36
C ASP A 29 -18.78 -5.06 -2.00
N LYS A 30 -17.60 -5.63 -1.67
CA LYS A 30 -17.39 -6.33 -0.39
C LYS A 30 -17.33 -5.34 0.77
N LEU A 31 -17.79 -5.81 1.93
CA LEU A 31 -17.63 -5.10 3.20
C LEU A 31 -16.20 -5.24 3.70
N ILE A 32 -15.71 -4.21 4.41
CA ILE A 32 -14.42 -4.27 5.09
C ILE A 32 -14.61 -5.06 6.39
N ASN A 33 -14.15 -6.30 6.39
CA ASN A 33 -14.23 -7.22 7.52
C ASN A 33 -12.98 -8.13 7.56
N ARG A 34 -13.00 -9.15 8.45
CA ARG A 34 -11.89 -10.11 8.58
C ARG A 34 -11.59 -10.90 7.32
N GLU A 35 -12.59 -11.14 6.45
CA GLU A 35 -12.44 -11.88 5.19
C GLU A 35 -11.75 -11.03 4.11
N THR A 36 -11.79 -9.70 4.24
CA THR A 36 -11.14 -8.75 3.32
C THR A 36 -9.87 -8.15 3.90
N LEU A 37 -9.29 -8.76 4.95
CA LEU A 37 -8.11 -8.21 5.61
C LEU A 37 -6.93 -8.11 4.64
N ASP A 38 -6.75 -9.11 3.77
CA ASP A 38 -5.68 -9.11 2.75
C ASP A 38 -5.84 -7.93 1.78
N ASN A 39 -7.07 -7.59 1.38
CA ASN A 39 -7.34 -6.43 0.52
C ASN A 39 -6.96 -5.12 1.21
N LEU A 40 -7.22 -5.02 2.52
CA LEU A 40 -6.82 -3.87 3.32
C LEU A 40 -5.29 -3.80 3.45
N THR A 41 -4.63 -4.94 3.66
CA THR A 41 -3.17 -5.03 3.65
C THR A 41 -2.60 -4.57 2.32
N HIS A 42 -3.14 -5.03 1.18
CA HIS A 42 -2.73 -4.57 -0.15
C HIS A 42 -2.89 -3.06 -0.34
N LEU A 43 -4.04 -2.49 0.06
CA LEU A 43 -4.26 -1.05 -0.02
C LEU A 43 -3.18 -0.26 0.73
N TYR A 44 -2.88 -0.64 1.97
CA TYR A 44 -1.84 0.04 2.75
C TYR A 44 -0.43 -0.22 2.21
N SER A 45 -0.14 -1.42 1.72
CA SER A 45 1.15 -1.74 1.09
C SER A 45 1.41 -0.88 -0.15
N ASP A 46 0.41 -0.72 -1.00
CA ASP A 46 0.48 0.10 -2.22
C ASP A 46 0.68 1.58 -1.89
N PHE A 47 -0.05 2.07 -0.88
CA PHE A 47 -0.01 3.46 -0.45
C PHE A 47 1.30 3.84 0.26
N TRP A 48 1.78 3.01 1.20
CA TRP A 48 2.95 3.37 2.02
C TRP A 48 4.29 2.99 1.40
N PHE A 49 4.36 1.89 0.64
CA PHE A 49 5.65 1.34 0.22
C PHE A 49 5.76 1.26 -1.31
N ILE A 50 4.89 0.51 -1.97
CA ILE A 50 5.09 0.10 -3.36
C ILE A 50 5.12 1.32 -4.29
N ARG A 51 4.20 2.27 -4.14
CA ARG A 51 4.16 3.47 -4.99
C ARG A 51 5.43 4.33 -4.86
N GLY A 52 5.96 4.48 -3.65
CA GLY A 52 7.19 5.22 -3.39
C GLY A 52 8.42 4.53 -3.98
N ILE A 53 8.50 3.20 -3.81
CA ILE A 53 9.58 2.36 -4.35
C ILE A 53 9.57 2.41 -5.88
N GLU A 54 8.41 2.17 -6.50
CA GLU A 54 8.23 2.19 -7.96
C GLU A 54 8.64 3.55 -8.55
N LYS A 55 8.14 4.65 -7.97
CA LYS A 55 8.49 6.02 -8.42
C LYS A 55 9.99 6.26 -8.34
N THR A 56 10.61 5.91 -7.21
CA THR A 56 12.05 6.14 -6.97
C THR A 56 12.91 5.28 -7.88
N ALA A 57 12.61 3.98 -7.99
CA ALA A 57 13.29 3.07 -8.90
C ALA A 57 13.21 3.54 -10.35
N GLY A 58 12.02 3.96 -10.79
CA GLY A 58 11.82 4.51 -12.13
C GLY A 58 12.60 5.80 -12.37
N MET A 59 12.67 6.70 -11.38
CA MET A 59 13.50 7.91 -11.48
C MET A 59 14.98 7.58 -11.59
N HIS A 60 15.51 6.66 -10.77
CA HIS A 60 16.91 6.25 -10.86
C HIS A 60 17.25 5.60 -12.20
N ALA A 61 16.38 4.71 -12.70
CA ALA A 61 16.56 4.08 -14.00
C ALA A 61 16.57 5.09 -15.15
N LYS A 62 15.68 6.10 -15.11
CA LYS A 62 15.64 7.18 -16.12
C LYS A 62 16.90 8.05 -16.14
N HIS A 63 17.57 8.22 -15.00
CA HIS A 63 18.80 9.01 -14.88
C HIS A 63 20.08 8.17 -15.05
N GLY A 64 19.98 6.98 -15.64
CA GLY A 64 21.11 6.16 -16.03
C GLY A 64 21.71 5.28 -14.93
N ALA A 65 21.07 5.19 -13.76
CA ALA A 65 21.47 4.24 -12.73
C ALA A 65 20.90 2.84 -13.03
N THR A 66 21.70 1.80 -12.81
CA THR A 66 21.21 0.42 -12.86
C THR A 66 20.46 0.11 -11.57
N VAL A 67 19.18 -0.24 -11.68
CA VAL A 67 18.28 -0.49 -10.54
C VAL A 67 17.86 -1.95 -10.50
N PHE A 68 17.92 -2.56 -9.32
CA PHE A 68 17.53 -3.97 -9.08
C PHE A 68 16.47 -4.05 -7.98
N PRO A 69 15.18 -3.86 -8.32
CA PRO A 69 14.12 -4.01 -7.34
C PRO A 69 13.98 -5.47 -6.91
N TYR A 70 13.69 -5.71 -5.63
CA TYR A 70 13.47 -7.03 -5.06
C TYR A 70 12.20 -7.05 -4.20
N MET A 71 11.46 -8.15 -4.25
CA MET A 71 10.26 -8.39 -3.45
C MET A 71 10.51 -9.57 -2.51
N PHE A 72 10.44 -9.32 -1.21
CA PHE A 72 10.56 -10.36 -0.18
C PHE A 72 9.18 -10.85 0.24
N SER A 73 8.90 -12.14 0.04
CA SER A 73 7.59 -12.75 0.34
C SER A 73 7.64 -13.92 1.32
N TYR A 74 8.76 -14.12 2.00
CA TYR A 74 8.92 -15.23 2.94
C TYR A 74 8.33 -14.88 4.33
N LYS A 75 7.40 -15.72 4.82
CA LYS A 75 6.78 -15.57 6.15
C LYS A 75 7.67 -16.23 7.20
N GLY A 76 8.40 -15.42 7.98
CA GLY A 76 9.27 -15.91 9.04
C GLY A 76 8.51 -16.42 10.27
N HIS A 77 8.93 -17.55 10.83
CA HIS A 77 8.41 -18.14 12.07
C HIS A 77 8.52 -17.20 13.29
N TYR A 78 9.53 -16.32 13.32
CA TYR A 78 9.74 -15.32 14.37
C TYR A 78 9.54 -13.89 13.85
N SER A 79 8.59 -13.69 12.95
CA SER A 79 8.26 -12.35 12.44
C SER A 79 7.47 -11.54 13.47
N PHE A 80 7.51 -10.22 13.34
CA PHE A 80 6.71 -9.30 14.16
C PHE A 80 5.19 -9.59 14.07
N LEU A 81 4.74 -10.21 12.97
CA LEU A 81 3.38 -10.71 12.78
C LEU A 81 3.02 -11.81 13.80
N HIS A 82 3.98 -12.65 14.18
CA HIS A 82 3.77 -13.70 15.17
C HIS A 82 3.78 -13.15 16.60
N LEU A 83 4.64 -12.15 16.88
CA LEU A 83 4.69 -11.47 18.18
C LEU A 83 3.41 -10.68 18.50
N GLN A 84 2.69 -10.18 17.50
CA GLN A 84 1.41 -9.47 17.69
C GLN A 84 0.17 -10.37 17.66
N GLY A 85 0.33 -11.70 17.78
CA GLY A 85 -0.77 -12.59 18.17
C GLY A 85 -1.73 -13.01 17.07
N ILE A 86 -1.29 -13.08 15.80
CA ILE A 86 -2.00 -13.92 14.82
C ILE A 86 -1.59 -15.38 15.11
N THR A 87 -2.13 -15.92 16.20
CA THR A 87 -2.08 -17.36 16.45
C THR A 87 -3.08 -18.02 15.50
N GLU A 88 -2.59 -18.96 14.68
CA GLU A 88 -3.44 -19.82 13.87
C GLU A 88 -4.39 -20.57 14.81
N HIS A 89 -5.66 -20.18 14.83
CA HIS A 89 -6.71 -20.98 15.45
C HIS A 89 -7.08 -22.08 14.44
N ASN A 90 -6.66 -23.29 14.79
CA ASN A 90 -7.09 -24.56 14.18
C ASN A 90 -8.59 -24.78 14.40
#